data_AF-A0A534UY87-F1
#
_entry.id   AF-A0A534UY87-F1
#
_cell.length_a   1.000
_cell.length_b   1.000
_cell.length_c   1.000
_cell.angle_alpha   90.00
_cell.angle_beta   90.00
_cell.angle_gamma   90.00
#
_symmetry.space_group_name_H-M   'P 1'
#
loop_
_entity.id
_entity.type
_entity.pdbx_description
1 polymer ?
#
loop_
_entity_poly.entity_id
_entity_poly.type
_entity_poly.pdbx_seq_one_letter_code
_entity_poly.pdbx_strand_id
1 'polypeptide(L)'
;TASGGCTADTTAANQVSATLANTARHKLNLTATWRTKTNFDLGLGVYYVSGTTWFEKSFDVSSAGGVTFTPYAVSAHTMVNGRVGYRFIKDKLEAGVAFYNLLGDEQREHPFGNQIGRRVLLTASGAF
;
A
#
# COMPACT_ATOMS: atom_id res chain seq x y z
N THR A 1 -5.79 -9.31 -56.46
CA THR A 1 -6.94 -8.85 -55.65
C THR A 1 -6.55 -8.96 -54.19
N ALA A 2 -6.20 -7.83 -53.58
CA ALA A 2 -5.83 -7.76 -52.17
C ALA A 2 -7.10 -7.63 -51.32
N SER A 3 -7.47 -8.69 -50.60
CA SER A 3 -8.56 -8.63 -49.61
C SER A 3 -7.97 -8.23 -48.26
N GLY A 4 -7.83 -6.92 -48.05
CA GLY A 4 -7.61 -6.34 -46.73
C GLY A 4 -8.85 -6.54 -45.88
N GLY A 5 -8.87 -7.59 -45.06
CA GLY A 5 -9.85 -7.76 -43.99
C GLY A 5 -9.32 -7.13 -42.72
N CYS A 6 -9.73 -5.91 -42.41
CA CYS A 6 -9.64 -5.42 -41.03
C CYS A 6 -10.57 -6.30 -40.19
N THR A 7 -10.01 -7.19 -39.37
CA THR A 7 -10.80 -7.95 -38.40
C THR A 7 -11.37 -6.99 -37.37
N ALA A 8 -12.68 -6.81 -37.44
CA ALA A 8 -13.49 -5.97 -36.59
C ALA A 8 -13.72 -6.63 -35.22
N ASP A 9 -12.65 -6.82 -34.44
CA ASP A 9 -12.77 -7.33 -33.07
C ASP A 9 -11.71 -6.72 -32.15
N THR A 10 -11.81 -5.41 -31.94
CA THR A 10 -11.05 -4.69 -30.90
C THR A 10 -11.78 -4.65 -29.56
N THR A 11 -12.89 -5.39 -29.39
CA THR A 11 -13.84 -5.13 -28.30
C THR A 11 -13.93 -6.21 -27.21
N ALA A 12 -13.38 -7.42 -27.39
CA ALA A 12 -13.64 -8.52 -26.45
C ALA A 12 -12.46 -8.96 -25.55
N ALA A 13 -11.20 -8.86 -25.98
CA ALA A 13 -10.10 -9.57 -25.28
C ALA A 13 -9.22 -8.70 -24.37
N ASN A 14 -9.28 -7.37 -24.46
CA ASN A 14 -8.20 -6.52 -23.93
C ASN A 14 -8.69 -5.26 -23.18
N GLN A 15 -9.90 -5.30 -22.65
CA GLN A 15 -10.44 -4.24 -21.81
C GLN A 15 -10.50 -4.76 -20.38
N VAL A 16 -9.34 -5.06 -19.78
CA VAL A 16 -9.26 -4.98 -18.32
C VAL A 16 -9.51 -3.50 -18.02
N SER A 17 -10.76 -3.15 -17.73
CA SER A 17 -11.15 -1.76 -17.50
C SER A 17 -10.17 -1.19 -16.48
N ALA A 18 -9.35 -0.23 -16.92
CA ALA A 18 -8.33 0.42 -16.09
C ALA A 18 -8.90 0.97 -14.77
N THR A 19 -10.22 1.08 -14.72
CA THR A 19 -11.08 1.49 -13.61
C THR A 19 -11.17 0.48 -12.44
N LEU A 20 -10.93 -0.83 -12.63
CA LEU A 20 -11.14 -1.85 -11.56
C LEU A 20 -9.92 -2.74 -11.23
N ALA A 21 -8.84 -2.68 -12.02
CA ALA A 21 -7.90 -3.80 -12.10
C ALA A 21 -6.87 -3.92 -10.97
N ASN A 22 -6.51 -2.85 -10.27
CA ASN A 22 -5.36 -2.87 -9.34
C ASN A 22 -5.62 -2.10 -8.04
N THR A 23 -6.88 -1.80 -7.72
CA THR A 23 -7.24 -1.00 -6.53
C THR A 23 -8.12 -1.80 -5.58
N ALA A 24 -7.71 -1.82 -4.30
CA ALA A 24 -8.50 -2.39 -3.23
C ALA A 24 -9.88 -1.71 -3.12
N ARG A 25 -10.93 -2.53 -2.99
CA ARG A 25 -12.32 -2.05 -2.87
C ARG A 25 -12.59 -1.31 -1.56
N HIS A 26 -11.90 -1.72 -0.49
CA HIS A 26 -12.06 -1.13 0.83
C HIS A 26 -10.70 -0.73 1.39
N LYS A 27 -10.61 0.53 1.84
CA LYS A 27 -9.49 1.06 2.58
C LYS A 27 -10.02 1.81 3.80
N LEU A 28 -9.50 1.47 4.97
CA LEU A 28 -9.83 2.14 6.23
C LEU A 28 -8.55 2.66 6.86
N ASN A 29 -8.56 3.93 7.24
CA ASN A 29 -7.45 4.58 7.94
C ASN A 29 -8.01 5.25 9.18
N LEU A 30 -7.63 4.76 10.35
CA LEU A 30 -8.04 5.30 11.64
C LEU A 30 -6.81 5.68 12.43
N THR A 31 -6.76 6.93 12.89
CA THR A 31 -5.64 7.42 13.67
C THR A 31 -6.17 8.18 14.87
N ALA A 32 -5.60 7.90 16.03
CA ALA A 32 -5.83 8.64 17.26
C ALA A 32 -4.51 9.22 17.75
N THR A 33 -4.53 10.48 18.14
CA THR A 33 -3.39 11.15 18.77
C THR A 33 -3.84 11.74 20.09
N TRP A 34 -2.99 11.62 21.11
CA TRP A 34 -3.25 12.15 22.42
C TRP A 34 -2.02 12.85 22.97
N ARG A 35 -2.17 14.14 23.22
CA ARG A 35 -1.19 14.97 23.93
C ARG A 35 -1.59 15.08 25.39
N THR A 36 -0.69 14.68 26.27
CA THR A 36 -0.91 14.71 27.72
C THR A 36 -0.35 15.98 28.36
N LYS A 37 -0.83 16.29 29.57
CA LYS A 37 -0.27 17.36 30.42
C LYS A 37 1.12 17.01 30.98
N THR A 38 1.48 15.71 30.99
CA THR A 38 2.77 15.19 31.45
C THR A 38 3.81 15.10 30.32
N ASN A 39 3.67 15.94 29.29
CA ASN A 39 4.60 16.07 28.17
C ASN A 39 4.74 14.85 27.24
N PHE A 40 3.87 13.84 27.35
CA PHE A 40 3.82 12.75 26.37
C PHE A 40 2.96 13.11 25.17
N ASP A 41 3.41 12.66 24.00
CA ASP A 41 2.70 12.65 22.73
C ASP A 41 2.51 11.21 22.28
N LEU A 42 1.27 10.73 22.37
CA LEU A 42 0.91 9.36 22.02
C LEU A 42 0.18 9.35 20.69
N GLY A 43 0.48 8.38 19.85
CA GLY A 43 -0.19 8.17 18.57
C GLY A 43 -0.41 6.68 18.33
N LEU A 44 -1.59 6.33 17.81
CA LEU A 44 -1.92 4.99 17.36
C LEU A 44 -2.69 5.10 16.05
N GLY A 45 -2.32 4.28 15.07
CA GLY A 45 -2.98 4.20 13.78
C GLY A 45 -3.28 2.75 13.39
N VAL A 46 -4.46 2.52 12.85
CA VAL A 46 -4.90 1.25 12.26
C VAL A 46 -5.23 1.50 10.80
N TYR A 47 -4.60 0.72 9.93
CA TYR A 47 -4.72 0.83 8.48
C TYR A 47 -5.14 -0.53 7.96
N TYR A 48 -6.27 -0.60 7.25
CA TYR A 48 -6.77 -1.82 6.63
C TYR A 48 -6.95 -1.61 5.14
N VAL A 49 -6.49 -2.60 4.37
CA VAL A 49 -6.66 -2.65 2.91
C VAL A 49 -7.21 -4.03 2.55
N SER A 50 -8.34 -4.07 1.85
CA SER A 50 -8.91 -5.32 1.36
C SER A 50 -8.04 -5.96 0.28
N GLY A 51 -8.11 -7.28 0.15
CA GLY A 51 -7.43 -8.01 -0.92
C GLY A 51 -7.84 -7.54 -2.31
N THR A 52 -6.93 -7.67 -3.25
CA THR A 52 -7.12 -7.26 -4.65
C THR A 52 -6.47 -8.27 -5.57
N THR A 53 -6.99 -8.38 -6.79
CA THR A 53 -6.34 -9.14 -7.87
C THR A 53 -5.72 -8.14 -8.81
N TRP A 54 -4.42 -8.26 -9.06
CA TRP A 54 -3.67 -7.43 -10.01
C TRP A 54 -3.52 -8.16 -11.33
N PHE A 55 -3.62 -7.45 -12.44
CA PHE A 55 -3.38 -8.03 -13.76
C PHE A 55 -2.06 -7.52 -14.32
N GLU A 56 -1.13 -8.44 -14.55
CA GLU A 56 0.20 -8.14 -15.07
C GLU A 56 0.30 -8.51 -16.54
N LYS A 57 0.94 -7.64 -17.31
CA LYS A 57 1.17 -7.88 -18.73
C LYS A 57 2.39 -8.76 -18.90
N SER A 58 2.21 -9.84 -19.64
CA SER A 58 3.29 -10.67 -20.17
C SER A 58 3.24 -10.64 -21.69
N PHE A 59 4.41 -10.77 -22.32
CA PHE A 59 4.48 -10.88 -23.77
C PHE A 59 4.42 -12.34 -24.19
N ASP A 60 3.51 -12.64 -25.10
CA ASP A 60 3.38 -13.97 -25.69
C ASP A 60 3.10 -13.80 -27.18
N VAL A 61 4.10 -14.14 -28.00
CA VAL A 61 4.03 -14.05 -29.47
C VAL A 61 2.98 -14.98 -30.09
N SER A 62 2.48 -15.96 -29.33
CA SER A 62 1.40 -16.86 -29.74
C SER A 62 -0.01 -16.35 -29.38
N SER A 63 -0.10 -15.31 -28.54
CA SER A 63 -1.38 -14.69 -28.16
C SER A 63 -1.90 -13.73 -29.23
N ALA A 64 -3.22 -13.67 -29.41
CA ALA A 64 -3.86 -12.71 -30.30
C ALA A 64 -3.61 -11.27 -29.78
N GLY A 65 -2.74 -10.53 -30.47
CA GLY A 65 -2.30 -9.20 -30.06
C GLY A 65 -0.96 -9.15 -29.30
N GLY A 66 -0.28 -10.29 -29.11
CA GLY A 66 1.09 -10.36 -28.59
C GLY A 66 1.25 -10.10 -27.09
N VAL A 67 0.15 -9.91 -26.35
CA VAL A 67 0.15 -9.57 -24.93
C VAL A 67 -0.91 -10.41 -24.20
N THR A 68 -0.50 -11.01 -23.08
CA THR A 68 -1.36 -11.78 -22.18
C THR A 68 -1.44 -11.08 -20.82
N PHE A 69 -2.61 -11.10 -20.17
CA PHE A 69 -2.81 -10.53 -18.84
C PHE A 69 -2.97 -11.66 -17.82
N THR A 70 -2.02 -11.76 -16.90
CA THR A 70 -2.04 -12.80 -15.85
C THR A 70 -2.53 -12.21 -14.54
N PRO A 71 -3.55 -12.81 -13.90
CA PRO A 71 -4.03 -12.37 -12.59
C PRO A 71 -3.09 -12.84 -11.47
N TYR A 72 -2.80 -11.94 -10.53
CA TYR A 72 -2.03 -12.19 -9.31
C TYR A 72 -2.80 -11.69 -8.09
N ALA A 73 -3.02 -12.58 -7.12
CA ALA A 73 -3.67 -12.21 -5.88
C ALA A 73 -2.72 -11.43 -4.97
N VAL A 74 -3.21 -10.33 -4.41
CA VAL A 74 -2.58 -9.59 -3.32
C VAL A 74 -3.54 -9.66 -2.13
N SER A 75 -3.08 -10.29 -1.05
CA SER A 75 -3.88 -10.51 0.15
C SER A 75 -4.28 -9.20 0.84
N ALA A 76 -5.42 -9.24 1.53
CA ALA A 76 -5.80 -8.17 2.45
C ALA A 76 -4.75 -8.06 3.56
N HIS A 77 -4.52 -6.85 4.06
CA HIS A 77 -3.59 -6.64 5.17
C HIS A 77 -4.11 -5.59 6.15
N THR A 78 -3.67 -5.74 7.40
CA THR A 78 -3.94 -4.77 8.46
C THR A 78 -2.64 -4.35 9.12
N MET A 79 -2.33 -3.05 9.10
CA MET A 79 -1.20 -2.49 9.80
C MET A 79 -1.65 -1.73 11.03
N VAL A 80 -0.93 -1.98 12.13
CA VAL A 80 -1.02 -1.15 13.33
C VAL A 80 0.31 -0.42 13.48
N ASN A 81 0.25 0.91 13.53
CA ASN A 81 1.39 1.78 13.75
C ASN A 81 1.19 2.55 15.05
N GLY A 82 2.28 2.88 15.73
CA GLY A 82 2.21 3.64 16.97
C GLY A 82 3.38 4.60 17.10
N ARG A 83 3.22 5.63 17.92
CA ARG A 83 4.27 6.55 18.32
C ARG A 83 4.12 6.90 19.79
N VAL A 84 5.25 6.93 20.48
CA VAL A 84 5.38 7.52 21.82
C VAL A 84 6.49 8.55 21.76
N GLY A 85 6.12 9.81 21.99
CA GLY A 85 7.03 10.94 22.10
C GLY A 85 7.02 11.51 23.51
N TYR A 86 8.12 12.16 23.88
CA TYR A 86 8.25 12.90 25.12
C TYR A 86 8.92 14.25 24.87
N ARG A 87 8.31 15.31 25.39
CA ARG A 87 8.79 16.69 25.29
C ARG A 87 9.57 17.08 26.54
N PHE A 88 10.79 17.54 26.35
CA PHE A 88 11.71 18.02 27.38
C PHE A 88 11.87 19.55 27.30
N ILE A 89 12.37 20.14 28.38
CA ILE A 89 12.82 21.55 28.44
C ILE A 89 11.77 22.53 27.89
N LYS A 90 10.59 22.62 28.53
CA LYS A 90 9.49 23.51 28.10
C LYS A 90 9.18 23.39 26.59
N ASP A 91 9.04 22.16 26.10
CA ASP A 91 8.73 21.84 24.70
C ASP A 91 9.82 22.20 23.68
N LYS A 92 11.07 22.45 24.10
CA LYS A 92 12.18 22.78 23.16
C LYS A 92 12.90 21.57 22.59
N LEU A 93 12.87 20.44 23.28
CA LEU A 93 13.44 19.18 22.82
C LEU A 93 12.34 18.11 22.81
N GLU A 94 12.34 17.25 21.81
CA GLU A 94 11.45 16.09 21.75
C GLU A 94 12.26 14.86 21.38
N ALA A 95 12.01 13.75 22.07
CA ALA A 95 12.46 12.43 21.64
C ALA A 95 11.25 11.53 21.46
N GLY A 96 11.33 10.58 20.54
CA GLY A 96 10.22 9.68 20.29
C GLY A 96 10.65 8.37 19.64
N VAL A 97 9.79 7.38 19.83
CA VAL A 97 9.88 6.05 19.22
C VAL A 97 8.60 5.82 18.44
N ALA A 98 8.72 5.50 17.17
CA ALA A 98 7.62 5.07 16.33
C ALA A 98 7.80 3.60 15.93
N PHE A 99 6.69 2.87 15.94
CA PHE A 99 6.61 1.46 15.56
C PHE A 99 5.68 1.35 14.35
N TYR A 100 6.09 0.59 13.36
CA TYR A 100 5.33 0.36 12.13
C TYR A 100 5.14 -1.14 11.91
N ASN A 101 3.95 -1.50 11.42
CA ASN A 101 3.53 -2.88 11.24
C ASN A 101 3.74 -3.72 12.53
N LEU A 102 3.12 -3.28 13.62
CA LEU A 102 3.23 -3.92 14.92
C LEU A 102 2.70 -5.36 14.90
N LEU A 103 1.66 -5.64 14.11
CA LEU A 103 1.12 -6.99 13.95
C LEU A 103 2.07 -7.94 13.23
N GLY A 104 3.05 -7.41 12.49
CA GLY A 104 4.02 -8.21 11.75
C GLY A 104 3.41 -8.93 10.55
N ASP A 105 2.39 -8.32 9.94
CA ASP A 105 1.75 -8.87 8.74
C ASP A 105 2.76 -8.83 7.57
N GLU A 106 3.00 -9.97 6.92
CA GLU A 106 3.92 -10.07 5.79
C GLU A 106 3.26 -9.54 4.49
N GLN A 107 2.90 -8.27 4.51
CA GLN A 107 2.16 -7.65 3.43
C GLN A 107 3.06 -7.29 2.25
N ARG A 108 2.47 -7.35 1.06
CA ARG A 108 3.01 -6.77 -0.17
C ARG A 108 1.98 -5.81 -0.74
N GLU A 109 2.42 -4.62 -1.15
CA GLU A 109 1.54 -3.66 -1.83
C GLU A 109 1.37 -4.00 -3.32
N HIS A 110 2.21 -4.90 -3.83
CA HIS A 110 2.28 -5.32 -5.22
C HIS A 110 2.63 -6.82 -5.28
N PRO A 111 2.13 -7.61 -6.26
CA PRO A 111 2.46 -9.04 -6.38
C PRO A 111 3.96 -9.35 -6.31
N PHE A 112 4.75 -8.57 -7.05
CA PHE A 112 6.22 -8.67 -7.10
C PHE A 112 6.95 -7.69 -6.17
N GLY A 113 6.21 -6.95 -5.34
CA GLY A 113 6.78 -6.00 -4.40
C GLY A 113 7.49 -6.69 -3.24
N ASN A 114 8.43 -5.98 -2.62
CA ASN A 114 9.05 -6.43 -1.39
C ASN A 114 8.02 -6.48 -0.25
N GLN A 115 8.21 -7.44 0.65
CA GLN A 115 7.42 -7.49 1.87
C GLN A 115 7.81 -6.34 2.81
N ILE A 116 6.79 -5.76 3.44
CA ILE A 116 6.99 -4.66 4.38
C ILE A 116 6.93 -5.21 5.81
N GLY A 117 8.11 -5.42 6.40
CA GLY A 117 8.24 -5.93 7.77
C GLY A 117 8.00 -4.87 8.86
N ARG A 118 8.06 -5.34 10.11
CA ARG A 118 8.02 -4.52 11.32
C ARG A 118 9.24 -3.60 11.38
N ARG A 119 9.01 -2.32 11.67
CA ARG A 119 10.07 -1.29 11.72
C ARG A 119 9.94 -0.43 12.96
N VAL A 120 11.08 0.01 13.47
CA VAL A 120 11.18 0.97 14.59
C VAL A 120 11.97 2.17 14.11
N LEU A 121 11.45 3.36 14.39
CA LEU A 121 12.10 4.64 14.10
C LEU A 121 12.30 5.39 15.40
N LEU A 122 13.53 5.80 15.67
CA LEU A 122 13.88 6.69 16.76
C LEU A 122 14.04 8.09 16.21
N THR A 123 13.46 9.08 16.89
CA THR A 123 13.55 10.48 16.50
C THR A 123 13.99 11.32 17.69
N ALA A 124 14.85 12.29 17.45
CA ALA A 124 15.16 13.37 18.38
C ALA A 124 15.18 14.68 17.59
N SER A 125 14.51 15.71 18.12
CA SER A 125 14.43 17.03 17.49
C SER A 125 14.54 18.13 18.54
N GLY A 126 15.08 19.27 18.14
CA GLY A 126 15.24 20.41 19.03
C GLY A 126 15.13 21.74 18.30
N ALA A 127 14.52 22.72 18.96
CA ALA A 127 14.55 24.11 18.53
C ALA A 127 15.57 24.87 19.38
N PHE A 128 16.61 25.40 18.73
CA PHE A 128 17.70 26.17 19.31
C PHE A 128 17.57 27.66 18.99
#